data_AF-A0A4R4SM33-F1
#
_entry.id   AF-A0A4R4SM33-F1
#
_cell.length_a   1.000
_cell.length_b   1.000
_cell.length_c   1.000
_cell.angle_alpha   90.00
_cell.angle_beta   90.00
_cell.angle_gamma   90.00
#
_symmetry.space_group_name_H-M   'P 1'
#
loop_
_entity.id
_entity.type
_entity.pdbx_description
1 polymer ?
#
loop_
_entity_poly.entity_id
_entity_poly.type
_entity_poly.pdbx_seq_one_letter_code
_entity_poly.pdbx_strand_id
1 'polypeptide(L)'
;MQQAFAALNDYGFASPTATAILEQVVNRPSAAGQLRTSGGIIEVCQSALVTAAGSTVYVELSATITPGLPPEVAKVDVEAFPVVVDDDDLCTVAERLETMRARLRVDHHLQHPDAPREVLILGMPTPGYLETPPDWEARLRTTAAVVGLRLSIVAAPRELSSQALAERADLVVVITGRDWRLSIERFDQLEKPVERIGSPGATFQSLHSEFRQHIVAVMWGAALPSGTGPIELLSGQRVYHRKVPGGRGFDRFDDGSDSPCAHGKDGFVAWSGDKASKGMLRRYSNFRLLHCSQYPNCGMYAVEGA
;
A
#
# COMPACT_ATOMS: atom_id res chain seq x y z
N MET A 1 33.10 -2.59 6.82
CA MET A 1 32.51 -2.21 8.12
C MET A 1 32.96 -0.83 8.59
N GLN A 2 34.26 -0.55 8.82
CA GLN A 2 34.70 0.78 9.29
C GLN A 2 34.32 1.93 8.36
N GLN A 3 34.43 1.76 7.03
CA GLN A 3 34.01 2.77 6.05
C GLN A 3 32.50 3.05 6.11
N ALA A 4 31.67 1.99 6.19
CA ALA A 4 30.22 2.12 6.32
C ALA A 4 29.79 2.78 7.64
N PHE A 5 30.52 2.50 8.72
CA PHE A 5 30.29 3.10 10.03
C PHE A 5 30.61 4.59 10.05
N ALA A 6 31.73 5.00 9.42
CA ALA A 6 32.07 6.40 9.27
C ALA A 6 30.98 7.15 8.48
N ALA A 7 30.52 6.57 7.36
CA ALA A 7 29.47 7.18 6.55
C ALA A 7 28.16 7.42 7.34
N LEU A 8 27.70 6.45 8.15
CA LEU A 8 26.51 6.65 8.99
C LEU A 8 26.70 7.72 10.08
N ASN A 9 27.91 7.86 10.62
CA ASN A 9 28.20 8.98 11.53
C ASN A 9 28.16 10.32 10.81
N ASP A 10 28.60 10.38 9.53
CA ASP A 10 28.49 11.58 8.69
C ASP A 10 27.02 11.94 8.39
N TYR A 11 26.13 10.94 8.32
CA TYR A 11 24.67 11.15 8.29
C TYR A 11 24.07 11.56 9.65
N GLY A 12 24.89 11.72 10.70
CA GLY A 12 24.48 12.21 12.01
C GLY A 12 24.03 11.14 13.00
N PHE A 13 24.17 9.85 12.69
CA PHE A 13 23.84 8.78 13.64
C PHE A 13 24.91 8.67 14.73
N ALA A 14 24.49 8.54 15.99
CA ALA A 14 25.42 8.26 17.07
C ALA A 14 26.04 6.86 16.91
N SER A 15 27.29 6.67 17.37
CA SER A 15 28.03 5.41 17.23
C SER A 15 27.25 4.14 17.61
N PRO A 16 26.51 4.07 18.74
CA PRO A 16 25.73 2.87 19.06
C PRO A 16 24.59 2.60 18.05
N THR A 17 23.96 3.67 17.56
CA THR A 17 22.89 3.61 16.56
C THR A 17 23.43 3.21 15.19
N ALA A 18 24.55 3.79 14.75
CA ALA A 18 25.21 3.43 13.49
C ALA A 18 25.62 1.95 13.46
N THR A 19 26.14 1.42 14.58
CA THR A 19 26.45 -0.02 14.70
C THR A 19 25.20 -0.88 14.57
N ALA A 20 24.14 -0.57 15.30
CA ALA A 20 22.89 -1.33 15.25
C ALA A 20 22.28 -1.34 13.84
N ILE A 21 22.31 -0.20 13.15
CA ILE A 21 21.87 -0.07 11.76
C ILE A 21 22.67 -1.02 10.84
N LEU A 22 24.00 -0.98 10.91
CA LEU A 22 24.84 -1.83 10.06
C LEU A 22 24.65 -3.32 10.35
N GLU A 23 24.54 -3.70 11.62
CA GLU A 23 24.27 -5.08 11.99
C GLU A 23 22.92 -5.55 11.41
N GLN A 24 21.91 -4.70 11.42
CA GLN A 24 20.62 -5.02 10.82
C GLN A 24 20.71 -5.13 9.29
N VAL A 25 21.33 -4.18 8.60
CA VAL A 25 21.46 -4.19 7.14
C VAL A 25 22.25 -5.40 6.66
N VAL A 26 23.36 -5.75 7.34
CA VAL A 26 24.23 -6.86 6.92
C VAL A 26 23.59 -8.22 7.21
N ASN A 27 23.01 -8.39 8.40
CA ASN A 27 22.52 -9.70 8.85
C ASN A 27 21.05 -9.95 8.49
N ARG A 28 20.26 -8.89 8.29
CA ARG A 28 18.81 -8.94 8.03
C ARG A 28 18.38 -7.88 7.00
N PRO A 29 18.99 -7.83 5.80
CA PRO A 29 18.59 -6.88 4.77
C PRO A 29 17.16 -7.12 4.29
N SER A 30 16.36 -6.08 4.11
CA SER A 30 15.04 -6.19 3.47
C SER A 30 15.13 -6.68 2.02
N ALA A 31 16.19 -6.28 1.31
CA ALA A 31 16.49 -6.77 -0.03
C ALA A 31 18.01 -6.89 -0.24
N ALA A 32 18.44 -7.92 -0.97
CA ALA A 32 19.85 -8.17 -1.24
C ALA A 32 20.06 -8.64 -2.69
N GLY A 33 21.00 -8.00 -3.38
CA GLY A 33 21.36 -8.34 -4.75
C GLY A 33 22.86 -8.46 -4.94
N GLN A 34 23.24 -9.21 -5.96
CA GLN A 34 24.62 -9.31 -6.39
C GLN A 34 24.75 -9.27 -7.91
N LEU A 35 25.89 -8.79 -8.38
CA LEU A 35 26.27 -8.85 -9.79
C LEU A 35 27.72 -9.32 -9.87
N ARG A 36 27.96 -10.41 -10.62
CA ARG A 36 29.30 -10.88 -10.94
C ARG A 36 29.69 -10.37 -12.33
N THR A 37 30.80 -9.65 -12.40
CA THR A 37 31.36 -9.14 -13.66
C THR A 37 32.29 -10.18 -14.30
N SER A 38 32.66 -9.96 -15.58
CA SER A 38 33.55 -10.86 -16.33
C SER A 38 34.95 -11.01 -15.74
N GLY A 39 35.39 -10.08 -14.87
CA GLY A 39 36.67 -10.13 -14.17
C GLY A 39 36.63 -10.85 -12.82
N GLY A 40 35.51 -11.48 -12.44
CA GLY A 40 35.35 -12.10 -11.13
C GLY A 40 35.12 -11.12 -9.97
N ILE A 41 35.05 -9.81 -10.26
CA ILE A 41 34.63 -8.79 -9.30
C ILE A 41 33.14 -9.00 -9.02
N ILE A 42 32.78 -8.96 -7.75
CA ILE A 42 31.41 -9.11 -7.26
C ILE A 42 30.97 -7.76 -6.69
N GLU A 43 29.89 -7.22 -7.23
CA GLU A 43 29.16 -6.13 -6.59
C GLU A 43 28.04 -6.74 -5.76
N VAL A 44 27.96 -6.33 -4.50
CA VAL A 44 26.86 -6.69 -3.60
C VAL A 44 26.16 -5.42 -3.15
N CYS A 45 24.84 -5.49 -3.05
CA CYS A 45 24.07 -4.43 -2.40
C CYS A 45 23.04 -5.04 -1.47
N GLN A 46 22.91 -4.45 -0.30
CA GLN A 46 21.96 -4.78 0.74
C GLN A 46 21.25 -3.52 1.16
N SER A 47 19.92 -3.53 1.13
CA SER A 47 19.12 -2.42 1.62
C SER A 47 18.25 -2.87 2.78
N ALA A 48 18.15 -2.05 3.81
CA ALA A 48 17.21 -2.27 4.89
C ALA A 48 16.55 -0.97 5.33
N LEU A 49 15.40 -1.18 5.93
CA LEU A 49 14.57 -0.20 6.56
C LEU A 49 14.73 -0.40 8.07
N VAL A 50 15.33 0.58 8.75
CA VAL A 50 15.76 0.45 10.15
C VAL A 50 15.09 1.50 11.02
N THR A 51 14.39 1.05 12.06
CA THR A 51 13.85 1.94 13.10
C THR A 51 14.87 2.08 14.21
N ALA A 52 15.42 3.27 14.38
CA ALA A 52 16.39 3.61 15.41
C ALA A 52 16.03 4.92 16.10
N ALA A 53 16.10 4.93 17.43
CA ALA A 53 15.84 6.12 18.26
C ALA A 53 14.49 6.82 17.99
N GLY A 54 13.45 6.06 17.62
CA GLY A 54 12.11 6.59 17.34
C GLY A 54 11.94 7.18 15.94
N SER A 55 12.98 7.14 15.11
CA SER A 55 12.97 7.51 13.70
C SER A 55 13.22 6.29 12.82
N THR A 56 12.68 6.35 11.62
CA THR A 56 12.81 5.29 10.63
C THR A 56 13.72 5.77 9.51
N VAL A 57 14.64 4.92 9.06
CA VAL A 57 15.70 5.28 8.11
C VAL A 57 15.81 4.19 7.06
N TYR A 58 15.88 4.59 5.79
CA TYR A 58 16.31 3.71 4.73
C TYR A 58 17.82 3.74 4.62
N VAL A 59 18.44 2.56 4.53
CA VAL A 59 19.88 2.40 4.38
C VAL A 59 20.17 1.42 3.26
N GLU A 60 20.98 1.85 2.30
CA GLU A 60 21.55 1.02 1.25
C GLU A 60 23.06 0.91 1.47
N LEU A 61 23.56 -0.32 1.57
CA LEU A 61 24.96 -0.67 1.70
C LEU A 61 25.40 -1.39 0.41
N SER A 62 26.26 -0.75 -0.36
CA SER A 62 26.90 -1.35 -1.55
C SER A 62 28.35 -1.69 -1.25
N ALA A 63 28.84 -2.83 -1.72
CA ALA A 63 30.25 -3.18 -1.64
C ALA A 63 30.77 -3.83 -2.93
N THR A 64 32.02 -3.52 -3.26
CA THR A 64 32.75 -4.16 -4.36
C THR A 64 33.78 -5.11 -3.78
N ILE A 65 33.72 -6.38 -4.19
CA ILE A 65 34.58 -7.45 -3.73
C ILE A 65 35.46 -7.89 -4.91
N THR A 66 36.77 -7.78 -4.75
CA THR A 66 37.74 -8.22 -5.75
C THR A 66 38.12 -9.69 -5.52
N PRO A 67 38.32 -10.47 -6.61
CA PRO A 67 38.70 -11.87 -6.50
C PRO A 67 40.10 -12.01 -5.89
N GLY A 68 40.27 -12.96 -4.96
CA GLY A 68 41.53 -13.20 -4.24
C GLY A 68 41.41 -14.36 -3.25
N LEU A 69 42.52 -14.69 -2.60
CA LEU A 69 42.57 -15.66 -1.50
C LEU A 69 43.32 -15.03 -0.30
N PRO A 70 42.59 -14.41 0.65
CA PRO A 70 41.14 -14.25 0.70
C PRO A 70 40.61 -13.17 -0.28
N PRO A 71 39.31 -13.19 -0.62
CA PRO A 71 38.67 -12.08 -1.33
C PRO A 71 38.78 -10.78 -0.53
N GLU A 72 38.93 -9.65 -1.22
CA GLU A 72 39.09 -8.35 -0.58
C GLU A 72 37.89 -7.45 -0.87
N VAL A 73 37.45 -6.70 0.15
CA VAL A 73 36.45 -5.65 -0.03
C VAL A 73 37.18 -4.39 -0.47
N ALA A 74 37.13 -4.10 -1.77
CA ALA A 74 37.84 -2.97 -2.36
C ALA A 74 37.15 -1.63 -2.09
N LYS A 75 35.81 -1.62 -2.03
CA LYS A 75 35.02 -0.40 -1.81
C LYS A 75 33.75 -0.71 -1.02
N VAL A 76 33.36 0.21 -0.14
CA VAL A 76 32.06 0.21 0.53
C VAL A 76 31.44 1.60 0.41
N ASP A 77 30.19 1.65 -0.05
CA ASP A 77 29.37 2.86 -0.13
C ASP A 77 28.12 2.68 0.73
N VAL A 78 27.70 3.76 1.40
CA VAL A 78 26.46 3.80 2.19
C VAL A 78 25.64 5.00 1.78
N GLU A 79 24.38 4.76 1.46
CA GLU A 79 23.37 5.80 1.34
C GLU A 79 22.34 5.61 2.44
N ALA A 80 22.00 6.69 3.14
CA ALA A 80 21.00 6.67 4.19
C ALA A 80 20.14 7.93 4.14
N PHE A 81 18.84 7.79 4.37
CA PHE A 81 17.93 8.93 4.50
C PHE A 81 16.78 8.59 5.46
N PRO A 82 16.28 9.58 6.21
CA PRO A 82 15.10 9.38 7.04
C PRO A 82 13.90 9.06 6.15
N VAL A 83 13.05 8.15 6.63
CA VAL A 83 11.78 7.79 6.00
C VAL A 83 10.69 8.12 7.00
N VAL A 84 9.88 9.10 6.64
CA VAL A 84 8.57 9.33 7.27
C VAL A 84 7.60 8.35 6.63
N VAL A 85 6.69 7.77 7.40
CA VAL A 85 5.62 6.92 6.82
C VAL A 85 4.55 7.84 6.22
N ASP A 86 4.95 8.58 5.19
CA ASP A 86 4.07 9.34 4.32
C ASP A 86 4.19 8.82 2.88
N ASP A 87 3.28 9.32 2.04
CA ASP A 87 3.06 8.83 0.69
C ASP A 87 4.28 9.02 -0.24
N ASP A 88 5.09 10.06 -0.01
CA ASP A 88 6.22 10.41 -0.89
C ASP A 88 7.47 9.58 -0.57
N ASP A 89 7.77 9.39 0.72
CA ASP A 89 8.95 8.64 1.16
C ASP A 89 8.82 7.13 0.85
N LEU A 90 7.61 6.56 1.02
CA LEU A 90 7.36 5.16 0.68
C LEU A 90 7.49 4.89 -0.82
N CYS A 91 7.04 5.82 -1.66
CA CYS A 91 7.21 5.74 -3.10
C CYS A 91 8.70 5.80 -3.48
N THR A 92 9.45 6.71 -2.86
CA THR A 92 10.91 6.85 -3.08
C THR A 92 11.66 5.57 -2.72
N VAL A 93 11.29 4.91 -1.62
CA VAL A 93 11.86 3.61 -1.23
C VAL A 93 11.58 2.54 -2.29
N ALA A 94 10.33 2.43 -2.78
CA ALA A 94 9.99 1.46 -3.83
C ALA A 94 10.82 1.67 -5.10
N GLU A 95 10.97 2.91 -5.55
CA GLU A 95 11.73 3.27 -6.76
C GLU A 95 13.22 2.93 -6.63
N ARG A 96 13.80 3.13 -5.45
CA ARG A 96 15.18 2.72 -5.17
C ARG A 96 15.34 1.21 -5.23
N LEU A 97 14.40 0.45 -4.67
CA LEU A 97 14.42 -1.02 -4.74
C LEU A 97 14.23 -1.53 -6.17
N GLU A 98 13.38 -0.88 -6.98
CA GLU A 98 13.22 -1.15 -8.40
C GLU A 98 14.52 -0.89 -9.18
N THR A 99 15.18 0.24 -8.91
CA THR A 99 16.47 0.59 -9.51
C THR A 99 17.56 -0.41 -9.12
N MET A 100 17.61 -0.78 -7.84
CA MET A 100 18.56 -1.78 -7.32
C MET A 100 18.34 -3.13 -8.01
N ARG A 101 17.10 -3.58 -8.19
CA ARG A 101 16.76 -4.83 -8.89
C ARG A 101 17.09 -4.80 -10.38
N ALA A 102 16.91 -3.66 -11.03
CA ALA A 102 17.28 -3.51 -12.43
C ALA A 102 18.80 -3.60 -12.61
N ARG A 103 19.57 -3.02 -11.68
CA ARG A 103 21.04 -3.00 -11.69
C ARG A 103 21.65 -4.33 -11.27
N LEU A 104 21.15 -4.91 -10.19
CA LEU A 104 21.69 -6.08 -9.52
C LEU A 104 20.69 -7.21 -9.67
N ARG A 105 21.16 -8.40 -10.02
CA ARG A 105 20.29 -9.58 -10.10
C ARG A 105 19.88 -9.95 -8.68
N VAL A 106 18.81 -9.31 -8.19
CA VAL A 106 18.31 -9.48 -6.83
C VAL A 106 17.73 -10.89 -6.75
N ASP A 107 18.51 -11.78 -6.13
CA ASP A 107 18.17 -13.19 -6.00
C ASP A 107 17.44 -13.47 -4.67
N HIS A 108 17.53 -12.58 -3.67
CA HIS A 108 16.97 -12.78 -2.33
C HIS A 108 16.26 -11.53 -1.79
N HIS A 109 15.01 -11.72 -1.37
CA HIS A 109 14.25 -10.76 -0.56
C HIS A 109 14.03 -11.41 0.82
N LEU A 110 14.52 -10.79 1.90
CA LEU A 110 14.15 -11.25 3.24
C LEU A 110 12.86 -10.52 3.61
N GLN A 111 11.76 -11.25 3.54
CA GLN A 111 10.46 -10.75 3.98
C GLN A 111 10.43 -10.66 5.50
N HIS A 112 9.77 -9.62 6.01
CA HIS A 112 9.38 -9.59 7.41
C HIS A 112 8.54 -10.86 7.71
N PRO A 113 8.71 -11.55 8.85
CA PRO A 113 8.02 -12.80 9.15
C PRO A 113 6.49 -12.69 9.05
N ASP A 114 5.96 -11.51 9.38
CA ASP A 114 4.53 -11.21 9.38
C ASP A 114 4.04 -10.46 8.12
N ALA A 115 4.92 -10.20 7.15
CA ALA A 115 4.52 -9.58 5.90
C ALA A 115 3.73 -10.58 5.03
N PRO A 116 2.74 -10.10 4.24
CA PRO A 116 2.08 -10.96 3.28
C PRO A 116 3.09 -11.56 2.29
N ARG A 117 2.77 -12.71 1.72
CA ARG A 117 3.60 -13.36 0.70
C ARG A 117 2.94 -13.30 -0.67
N GLU A 118 1.62 -13.44 -0.71
CA GLU A 118 0.84 -13.40 -1.94
C GLU A 118 -0.14 -12.22 -1.91
N VAL A 119 0.00 -11.32 -2.87
CA VAL A 119 -0.92 -10.22 -3.13
C VAL A 119 -1.78 -10.56 -4.34
N LEU A 120 -3.08 -10.41 -4.19
CA LEU A 120 -4.06 -10.59 -5.25
C LEU A 120 -4.65 -9.25 -5.66
N ILE A 121 -4.40 -8.82 -6.89
CA ILE A 121 -5.04 -7.66 -7.48
C ILE A 121 -6.37 -8.06 -8.12
N LEU A 122 -7.43 -7.36 -7.75
CA LEU A 122 -8.74 -7.43 -8.42
C LEU A 122 -8.94 -6.18 -9.26
N GLY A 123 -9.16 -6.36 -10.55
CA GLY A 123 -9.41 -5.26 -11.48
C GLY A 123 -8.28 -5.06 -12.46
N MET A 124 -8.54 -4.17 -13.41
CA MET A 124 -7.58 -3.76 -14.42
C MET A 124 -7.77 -2.26 -14.68
N PRO A 125 -6.67 -1.52 -14.94
CA PRO A 125 -6.74 -0.09 -15.18
C PRO A 125 -7.51 0.25 -16.47
N THR A 126 -7.55 -0.62 -17.47
CA THR A 126 -8.30 -0.33 -18.71
C THR A 126 -9.76 -0.81 -18.65
N PRO A 127 -10.75 -0.04 -19.14
CA PRO A 127 -10.65 1.28 -19.77
C PRO A 127 -10.78 2.47 -18.79
N GLY A 128 -10.68 2.24 -17.48
CA GLY A 128 -11.01 3.24 -16.45
C GLY A 128 -9.92 4.27 -16.14
N TYR A 129 -8.68 4.07 -16.58
CA TYR A 129 -7.53 4.91 -16.26
C TYR A 129 -6.85 5.44 -17.53
N LEU A 130 -6.40 6.68 -17.47
CA LEU A 130 -5.70 7.37 -18.56
C LEU A 130 -4.26 6.88 -18.69
N GLU A 131 -3.72 6.94 -19.91
CA GLU A 131 -2.30 6.68 -20.20
C GLU A 131 -1.81 5.31 -19.72
N THR A 132 -2.70 4.31 -19.71
CA THR A 132 -2.34 2.96 -19.28
C THR A 132 -1.39 2.33 -20.30
N PRO A 133 -0.13 2.02 -19.93
CA PRO A 133 0.83 1.45 -20.86
C PRO A 133 0.52 -0.04 -21.11
N PRO A 134 0.93 -0.61 -22.26
CA PRO A 134 0.65 -2.02 -22.59
C PRO A 134 1.34 -3.01 -21.63
N ASP A 135 2.39 -2.60 -20.93
CA ASP A 135 3.18 -3.39 -19.99
C ASP A 135 2.78 -3.16 -18.52
N TRP A 136 1.61 -2.56 -18.25
CA TRP A 136 1.17 -2.19 -16.91
C TRP A 136 1.23 -3.35 -15.90
N GLU A 137 0.85 -4.57 -16.30
CA GLU A 137 0.93 -5.75 -15.43
C GLU A 137 2.36 -6.04 -15.00
N ALA A 138 3.32 -5.94 -15.92
CA ALA A 138 4.72 -6.18 -15.65
C ALA A 138 5.28 -5.14 -14.66
N ARG A 139 4.80 -3.89 -14.74
CA ARG A 139 5.17 -2.82 -13.80
C ARG A 139 4.70 -3.12 -12.39
N LEU A 140 3.42 -3.44 -12.20
CA LEU A 140 2.88 -3.81 -10.88
C LEU A 140 3.56 -5.08 -10.33
N ARG A 141 3.79 -6.09 -11.17
CA ARG A 141 4.54 -7.30 -10.77
C ARG A 141 5.96 -6.98 -10.34
N THR A 142 6.63 -6.05 -11.01
CA THR A 142 7.99 -5.62 -10.65
C THR A 142 7.99 -4.94 -9.28
N THR A 143 7.05 -4.02 -9.03
CA THR A 143 6.89 -3.36 -7.73
C THR A 143 6.63 -4.35 -6.60
N ALA A 144 5.72 -5.31 -6.79
CA ALA A 144 5.50 -6.34 -5.79
C ALA A 144 6.76 -7.19 -5.56
N ALA A 145 7.43 -7.57 -6.65
CA ALA A 145 8.58 -8.45 -6.56
C ALA A 145 9.79 -7.78 -5.91
N VAL A 146 9.98 -6.46 -6.00
CA VAL A 146 11.12 -5.76 -5.35
C VAL A 146 11.05 -5.78 -3.82
N VAL A 147 9.85 -5.94 -3.27
CA VAL A 147 9.63 -6.16 -1.84
C VAL A 147 9.37 -7.64 -1.51
N GLY A 148 9.66 -8.55 -2.45
CA GLY A 148 9.56 -9.99 -2.26
C GLY A 148 8.15 -10.58 -2.38
N LEU A 149 7.14 -9.78 -2.73
CA LEU A 149 5.75 -10.25 -2.85
C LEU A 149 5.50 -10.96 -4.17
N ARG A 150 4.66 -12.01 -4.12
CA ARG A 150 4.12 -12.65 -5.32
C ARG A 150 2.80 -12.00 -5.68
N LEU A 151 2.72 -11.46 -6.89
CA LEU A 151 1.51 -10.83 -7.39
C LEU A 151 0.72 -11.77 -8.30
N SER A 152 -0.58 -11.87 -8.06
CA SER A 152 -1.56 -12.41 -9.02
C SER A 152 -2.55 -11.32 -9.40
N ILE A 153 -3.03 -11.32 -10.65
CA ILE A 153 -3.96 -10.31 -11.16
C ILE A 153 -5.19 -11.04 -11.68
N VAL A 154 -6.37 -10.56 -11.30
CA VAL A 154 -7.67 -11.07 -11.72
C VAL A 154 -8.42 -9.92 -12.37
N ALA A 155 -8.54 -9.95 -13.68
CA ALA A 155 -9.10 -8.84 -14.46
C ALA A 155 -10.63 -8.84 -14.41
N ALA A 156 -11.25 -10.01 -14.22
CA ALA A 156 -12.70 -10.17 -14.18
C ALA A 156 -13.19 -11.08 -13.05
N PRO A 157 -14.35 -10.81 -12.42
CA PRO A 157 -14.89 -11.64 -11.33
C PRO A 157 -14.99 -13.14 -11.64
N ARG A 158 -15.25 -13.51 -12.90
CA ARG A 158 -15.32 -14.92 -13.34
C ARG A 158 -13.99 -15.67 -13.21
N GLU A 159 -12.86 -14.96 -13.31
CA GLU A 159 -11.51 -15.55 -13.14
C GLU A 159 -11.23 -15.87 -11.67
N LEU A 160 -11.94 -15.22 -10.75
CA LEU A 160 -11.89 -15.50 -9.31
C LEU A 160 -12.69 -16.77 -8.91
N SER A 161 -13.29 -17.47 -9.87
CA SER A 161 -14.10 -18.67 -9.58
C SER A 161 -13.30 -19.78 -8.88
N SER A 162 -11.97 -19.81 -8.99
CA SER A 162 -11.13 -20.76 -8.24
C SER A 162 -11.02 -20.37 -6.75
N GLN A 163 -11.39 -21.28 -5.86
CA GLN A 163 -11.23 -21.10 -4.40
C GLN A 163 -9.76 -21.03 -3.96
N ALA A 164 -8.88 -21.71 -4.70
CA ALA A 164 -7.45 -21.73 -4.42
C ALA A 164 -6.78 -20.34 -4.46
N LEU A 165 -7.18 -19.45 -5.39
CA LEU A 165 -6.60 -18.10 -5.45
C LEU A 165 -7.02 -17.25 -4.24
N ALA A 166 -8.27 -17.38 -3.80
CA ALA A 166 -8.79 -16.58 -2.70
C ALA A 166 -8.21 -17.00 -1.34
N GLU A 167 -8.01 -18.31 -1.12
CA GLU A 167 -7.44 -18.84 0.11
C GLU A 167 -5.94 -18.52 0.25
N ARG A 168 -5.22 -18.55 -0.87
CA ARG A 168 -3.77 -18.28 -0.93
C ARG A 168 -3.40 -16.81 -0.77
N ALA A 169 -4.29 -15.89 -1.11
CA ALA A 169 -4.02 -14.46 -0.98
C ALA A 169 -3.83 -14.08 0.50
N ASP A 170 -2.74 -13.41 0.82
CA ASP A 170 -2.51 -12.81 2.14
C ASP A 170 -3.01 -11.37 2.20
N LEU A 171 -2.99 -10.68 1.06
CA LEU A 171 -3.53 -9.34 0.86
C LEU A 171 -4.30 -9.27 -0.45
N VAL A 172 -5.44 -8.59 -0.43
CA VAL A 172 -6.22 -8.29 -1.63
C VAL A 172 -6.17 -6.79 -1.90
N VAL A 173 -5.84 -6.42 -3.13
CA VAL A 173 -5.81 -5.03 -3.58
C VAL A 173 -6.83 -4.87 -4.71
N VAL A 174 -7.78 -3.96 -4.55
CA VAL A 174 -8.84 -3.73 -5.54
C VAL A 174 -8.53 -2.42 -6.27
N ILE A 175 -8.35 -2.50 -7.60
CA ILE A 175 -8.28 -1.32 -8.45
C ILE A 175 -9.70 -0.79 -8.64
N THR A 176 -9.94 0.45 -8.19
CA THR A 176 -11.25 1.10 -8.28
C THR A 176 -11.69 1.28 -9.74
N GLY A 177 -12.99 1.13 -10.02
CA GLY A 177 -13.56 1.38 -11.36
C GLY A 177 -14.37 0.22 -11.95
N ARG A 178 -14.37 -0.94 -11.29
CA ARG A 178 -15.30 -2.04 -11.58
C ARG A 178 -15.96 -2.50 -10.29
N ASP A 179 -17.21 -2.96 -10.40
CA ASP A 179 -17.91 -3.57 -9.27
C ASP A 179 -17.31 -4.94 -8.93
N TRP A 180 -16.67 -5.01 -7.77
CA TRP A 180 -16.10 -6.23 -7.18
C TRP A 180 -16.85 -6.65 -5.92
N ARG A 181 -18.04 -6.09 -5.62
CA ARG A 181 -18.72 -6.24 -4.34
C ARG A 181 -18.91 -7.70 -3.92
N LEU A 182 -19.39 -8.55 -4.82
CA LEU A 182 -19.58 -9.98 -4.55
C LEU A 182 -18.26 -10.73 -4.30
N SER A 183 -17.18 -10.30 -4.95
CA SER A 183 -15.85 -10.87 -4.73
C SER A 183 -15.25 -10.41 -3.41
N ILE A 184 -15.43 -9.14 -3.03
CA ILE A 184 -14.98 -8.58 -1.75
C ILE A 184 -15.69 -9.27 -0.58
N GLU A 185 -17.01 -9.50 -0.68
CA GLU A 185 -17.78 -10.24 0.34
C GLU A 185 -17.17 -11.62 0.64
N ARG A 186 -16.57 -12.27 -0.35
CA ARG A 186 -15.88 -13.56 -0.17
C ARG A 186 -14.59 -13.42 0.63
N PHE A 187 -13.83 -12.35 0.42
CA PHE A 187 -12.57 -12.10 1.14
C PHE A 187 -12.82 -11.67 2.59
N ASP A 188 -13.89 -10.91 2.83
CA ASP A 188 -14.35 -10.59 4.18
C ASP A 188 -14.65 -11.87 4.99
N GLN A 189 -15.28 -12.88 4.36
CA GLN A 189 -15.56 -14.17 5.01
C GLN A 189 -14.29 -14.97 5.32
N LEU A 190 -13.22 -14.75 4.55
CA LEU A 190 -11.91 -15.38 4.74
C LEU A 190 -11.00 -14.55 5.65
N GLU A 191 -11.51 -13.46 6.24
CA GLU A 191 -10.77 -12.52 7.09
C GLU A 191 -9.49 -11.99 6.43
N LYS A 192 -9.51 -11.86 5.09
CA LYS A 192 -8.37 -11.32 4.34
C LYS A 192 -8.42 -9.79 4.31
N PRO A 193 -7.30 -9.09 4.54
CA PRO A 193 -7.26 -7.65 4.38
C PRO A 193 -7.52 -7.27 2.92
N VAL A 194 -8.40 -6.29 2.72
CA VAL A 194 -8.78 -5.76 1.41
C VAL A 194 -8.48 -4.27 1.37
N GLU A 195 -7.54 -3.89 0.52
CA GLU A 195 -7.18 -2.50 0.22
C GLU A 195 -7.81 -2.08 -1.11
N ARG A 196 -8.19 -0.81 -1.23
CA ARG A 196 -8.70 -0.23 -2.48
C ARG A 196 -7.73 0.84 -2.92
N ILE A 197 -7.37 0.82 -4.19
CA ILE A 197 -6.45 1.80 -4.76
C ILE A 197 -6.97 2.42 -6.05
N GLY A 198 -6.55 3.65 -6.28
CA GLY A 198 -6.77 4.41 -7.48
C GLY A 198 -8.16 5.00 -7.56
N SER A 199 -8.30 5.97 -8.46
CA SER A 199 -9.55 6.64 -8.79
C SER A 199 -9.82 6.55 -10.29
N PRO A 200 -11.04 6.18 -10.73
CA PRO A 200 -11.40 6.18 -12.15
C PRO A 200 -11.17 7.55 -12.77
N GLY A 201 -10.58 7.58 -13.97
CA GLY A 201 -10.18 8.79 -14.67
C GLY A 201 -8.79 9.32 -14.30
N ALA A 202 -8.13 8.76 -13.29
CA ALA A 202 -6.73 9.07 -12.98
C ALA A 202 -5.77 8.45 -14.01
N THR A 203 -4.51 8.90 -14.01
CA THR A 203 -3.45 8.30 -14.83
C THR A 203 -3.00 6.96 -14.25
N PHE A 204 -2.43 6.09 -15.09
CA PHE A 204 -1.76 4.89 -14.61
C PHE A 204 -0.58 5.22 -13.67
N GLN A 205 0.13 6.33 -13.90
CA GLN A 205 1.21 6.75 -13.01
C GLN A 205 0.70 6.99 -11.58
N SER A 206 -0.42 7.69 -11.42
CA SER A 206 -1.04 7.90 -10.11
C SER A 206 -1.43 6.59 -9.43
N LEU A 207 -2.06 5.67 -10.16
CA LEU A 207 -2.39 4.33 -9.66
C LEU A 207 -1.13 3.55 -9.24
N HIS A 208 -0.05 3.63 -10.03
CA HIS A 208 1.18 2.90 -9.77
C HIS A 208 1.92 3.46 -8.55
N SER A 209 1.93 4.78 -8.35
CA SER A 209 2.44 5.42 -7.13
C SER A 209 1.67 4.97 -5.88
N GLU A 210 0.34 4.97 -5.96
CA GLU A 210 -0.50 4.48 -4.85
C GLU A 210 -0.26 2.99 -4.56
N PHE A 211 -0.12 2.17 -5.59
CA PHE A 211 0.25 0.77 -5.42
C PHE A 211 1.62 0.60 -4.73
N ARG A 212 2.63 1.42 -5.08
CA ARG A 212 3.95 1.40 -4.42
C ARG A 212 3.83 1.71 -2.93
N GLN A 213 3.09 2.75 -2.58
CA GLN A 213 2.87 3.17 -1.18
C GLN A 213 2.24 2.04 -0.37
N HIS A 214 1.14 1.48 -0.86
CA HIS A 214 0.42 0.40 -0.19
C HIS A 214 1.30 -0.83 0.04
N ILE A 215 2.04 -1.24 -0.99
CA ILE A 215 2.84 -2.46 -0.95
C ILE A 215 4.06 -2.32 -0.02
N VAL A 216 4.73 -1.17 -0.02
CA VAL A 216 5.87 -0.92 0.89
C VAL A 216 5.41 -0.83 2.34
N ALA A 217 4.31 -0.14 2.62
CA ALA A 217 3.83 0.01 3.99
C ALA A 217 3.30 -1.31 4.58
N VAL A 218 2.58 -2.11 3.78
CA VAL A 218 2.13 -3.44 4.22
C VAL A 218 3.33 -4.35 4.51
N MET A 219 4.37 -4.30 3.67
CA MET A 219 5.62 -5.03 3.91
C MET A 219 6.34 -4.58 5.19
N TRP A 220 6.19 -3.31 5.55
CA TRP A 220 6.76 -2.75 6.77
C TRP A 220 5.98 -3.19 8.03
N GLY A 221 4.72 -3.60 7.90
CA GLY A 221 3.81 -3.62 9.05
C GLY A 221 3.58 -2.21 9.60
N ALA A 222 3.90 -1.18 8.83
CA ALA A 222 3.47 0.18 9.12
C ALA A 222 1.96 0.21 8.91
N ALA A 223 1.24 0.79 9.86
CA ALA A 223 -0.12 1.23 9.56
C ALA A 223 0.02 2.23 8.41
N LEU A 224 -0.41 1.84 7.22
CA LEU A 224 -0.70 2.81 6.17
C LEU A 224 -1.53 3.92 6.81
N PRO A 225 -1.33 5.20 6.46
CA PRO A 225 -2.41 6.17 6.57
C PRO A 225 -3.51 5.57 5.73
N SER A 226 -4.39 4.86 6.41
CA SER A 226 -5.43 4.14 5.74
C SER A 226 -6.24 5.26 5.11
N GLY A 227 -6.51 5.19 3.81
CA GLY A 227 -7.59 6.00 3.23
C GLY A 227 -8.94 5.79 3.97
N THR A 228 -8.97 4.90 4.97
CA THR A 228 -10.02 4.65 5.95
C THR A 228 -9.98 5.55 7.20
N GLY A 229 -9.14 6.58 7.22
CA GLY A 229 -9.41 7.74 8.07
C GLY A 229 -10.80 8.29 7.74
N PRO A 230 -11.64 8.62 8.73
CA PRO A 230 -12.96 9.15 8.43
C PRO A 230 -12.81 10.45 7.62
N ILE A 231 -13.32 10.46 6.39
CA ILE A 231 -13.25 11.56 5.43
C ILE A 231 -13.76 12.84 6.10
N GLU A 232 -12.93 13.88 6.08
CA GLU A 232 -13.35 15.20 6.49
C GLU A 232 -14.09 15.87 5.33
N LEU A 233 -15.37 16.17 5.52
CA LEU A 233 -16.21 16.88 4.56
C LEU A 233 -15.93 18.38 4.66
N LEU A 234 -15.93 19.08 3.52
CA LEU A 234 -15.96 20.54 3.54
C LEU A 234 -17.27 21.01 4.19
N SER A 235 -17.24 22.17 4.87
CA SER A 235 -18.45 22.73 5.49
C SER A 235 -19.56 22.89 4.43
N GLY A 236 -20.71 22.27 4.68
CA GLY A 236 -21.86 22.25 3.76
C GLY A 236 -21.77 21.25 2.59
N GLN A 237 -20.66 20.52 2.42
CA GLN A 237 -20.57 19.43 1.44
C GLN A 237 -21.52 18.30 1.83
N ARG A 238 -22.31 17.81 0.87
CA ARG A 238 -23.25 16.70 1.09
C ARG A 238 -22.88 15.49 0.25
N VAL A 239 -22.91 14.32 0.89
CA VAL A 239 -22.78 13.02 0.23
C VAL A 239 -23.98 12.15 0.59
N TYR A 240 -24.61 11.56 -0.41
CA TYR A 240 -25.83 10.75 -0.27
C TYR A 240 -25.49 9.26 -0.31
N HIS A 241 -26.07 8.49 0.61
CA HIS A 241 -25.80 7.07 0.75
C HIS A 241 -27.08 6.24 0.82
N ARG A 242 -27.10 5.11 0.14
CA ARG A 242 -28.17 4.11 0.32
C ARG A 242 -27.73 3.07 1.34
N LYS A 243 -28.63 2.75 2.29
CA LYS A 243 -28.42 1.65 3.22
C LYS A 243 -28.39 0.32 2.47
N VAL A 244 -27.37 -0.50 2.74
CA VAL A 244 -27.24 -1.85 2.18
C VAL A 244 -27.53 -2.91 3.25
N PRO A 245 -28.07 -4.10 2.87
CA PRO A 245 -28.31 -5.19 3.81
C PRO A 245 -27.02 -5.71 4.47
N GLY A 246 -27.11 -6.30 5.68
CA GLY A 246 -26.00 -7.08 6.28
C GLY A 246 -25.30 -6.52 7.53
N GLY A 247 -25.88 -5.52 8.23
CA GLY A 247 -25.28 -4.95 9.45
C GLY A 247 -25.76 -5.59 10.76
N ARG A 248 -24.90 -6.32 11.50
CA ARG A 248 -25.24 -6.87 12.84
C ARG A 248 -24.97 -5.92 14.02
N GLY A 249 -24.24 -4.80 13.83
CA GLY A 249 -23.93 -3.83 14.90
C GLY A 249 -24.00 -2.34 14.52
N PHE A 250 -24.05 -2.03 13.23
CA PHE A 250 -24.17 -0.69 12.64
C PHE A 250 -24.78 -0.85 11.23
N ASP A 251 -25.34 0.21 10.67
CA ASP A 251 -25.88 0.18 9.32
C ASP A 251 -24.75 0.30 8.29
N ARG A 252 -24.84 -0.48 7.21
CA ARG A 252 -23.90 -0.40 6.09
C ARG A 252 -24.47 0.51 5.02
N PHE A 253 -23.58 1.20 4.32
CA PHE A 253 -23.91 2.16 3.27
C PHE A 253 -23.10 1.85 2.01
N ASP A 254 -23.59 2.26 0.85
CA ASP A 254 -22.87 2.24 -0.43
C ASP A 254 -21.75 3.30 -0.48
N ASP A 255 -21.04 3.39 -1.60
CA ASP A 255 -19.84 4.25 -1.74
C ASP A 255 -20.15 5.76 -1.68
N GLY A 256 -21.42 6.16 -1.75
CA GLY A 256 -21.84 7.56 -1.76
C GLY A 256 -22.07 8.10 -3.17
N SER A 257 -22.84 9.17 -3.26
CA SER A 257 -23.17 9.87 -4.50
C SER A 257 -23.38 11.36 -4.22
N ASP A 258 -23.09 12.20 -5.20
CA ASP A 258 -23.43 13.63 -5.17
C ASP A 258 -24.91 13.88 -5.47
N SER A 259 -25.65 12.85 -5.88
CA SER A 259 -27.06 12.95 -6.26
C SER A 259 -28.00 12.47 -5.15
N PRO A 260 -29.04 13.25 -4.79
CA PRO A 260 -30.05 12.82 -3.84
C PRO A 260 -30.95 11.73 -4.44
N CYS A 261 -31.82 11.16 -3.59
CA CYS A 261 -32.94 10.35 -4.08
C CYS A 261 -33.93 11.18 -4.91
N ALA A 262 -34.90 10.51 -5.55
CA ALA A 262 -35.96 11.13 -6.34
C ALA A 262 -36.82 12.17 -5.57
N HIS A 263 -36.76 12.19 -4.23
CA HIS A 263 -37.47 13.16 -3.39
C HIS A 263 -36.73 14.50 -3.24
N GLY A 264 -35.57 14.66 -3.88
CA GLY A 264 -34.82 15.92 -3.92
C GLY A 264 -33.92 16.17 -2.70
N LYS A 265 -33.00 17.13 -2.86
CA LYS A 265 -31.99 17.49 -1.85
C LYS A 265 -32.58 18.11 -0.58
N ASP A 266 -33.73 18.78 -0.71
CA ASP A 266 -34.42 19.46 0.39
C ASP A 266 -35.32 18.51 1.19
N GLY A 267 -35.51 17.28 0.69
CA GLY A 267 -36.26 16.23 1.36
C GLY A 267 -35.50 15.55 2.50
N PHE A 268 -34.30 16.00 2.86
CA PHE A 268 -33.46 15.39 3.88
C PHE A 268 -33.57 16.13 5.22
N VAL A 269 -33.86 15.38 6.30
CA VAL A 269 -34.04 15.91 7.66
C VAL A 269 -33.04 15.29 8.62
N ALA A 270 -32.74 16.00 9.71
CA ALA A 270 -31.78 15.56 10.71
C ALA A 270 -32.14 14.20 11.31
N TRP A 271 -31.13 13.34 11.48
CA TRP A 271 -31.29 11.99 11.99
C TRP A 271 -30.24 11.65 13.03
N SER A 272 -30.63 10.90 14.06
CA SER A 272 -29.76 10.51 15.18
C SER A 272 -29.79 9.00 15.47
N GLY A 273 -30.13 8.18 14.47
CA GLY A 273 -30.18 6.73 14.65
C GLY A 273 -28.80 6.12 14.92
N ASP A 274 -28.63 5.54 16.11
CA ASP A 274 -27.35 5.00 16.64
C ASP A 274 -26.61 4.08 15.65
N LYS A 275 -27.32 3.15 14.99
CA LYS A 275 -26.71 2.25 14.00
C LYS A 275 -26.25 2.97 12.73
N ALA A 276 -27.00 3.96 12.25
CA ALA A 276 -26.64 4.74 11.07
C ALA A 276 -25.46 5.67 11.36
N SER A 277 -25.47 6.34 12.52
CA SER A 277 -24.35 7.16 12.99
C SER A 277 -23.08 6.34 13.13
N LYS A 278 -23.14 5.15 13.77
CA LYS A 278 -21.99 4.23 13.86
C LYS A 278 -21.48 3.76 12.50
N GLY A 279 -22.35 3.62 11.51
CA GLY A 279 -21.97 3.28 10.14
C GLY A 279 -21.25 4.42 9.42
N MET A 280 -21.74 5.66 9.59
CA MET A 280 -21.14 6.85 8.97
C MET A 280 -19.87 7.34 9.68
N LEU A 281 -19.74 7.15 11.00
CA LEU A 281 -18.52 7.47 11.76
C LEU A 281 -17.29 6.67 11.32
N ARG A 282 -17.51 5.55 10.61
CA ARG A 282 -16.44 4.77 10.00
C ARG A 282 -15.98 5.32 8.66
N ARG A 283 -16.71 6.29 8.10
CA ARG A 283 -16.49 6.89 6.78
C ARG A 283 -16.19 8.38 6.86
N TYR A 284 -16.72 9.10 7.84
CA TYR A 284 -16.63 10.56 7.95
C TYR A 284 -16.33 11.00 9.39
N SER A 285 -15.50 12.04 9.54
CA SER A 285 -15.04 12.55 10.86
C SER A 285 -15.87 13.72 11.38
N ASN A 286 -16.43 14.54 10.48
CA ASN A 286 -17.05 15.83 10.80
C ASN A 286 -18.42 16.00 10.10
N PHE A 287 -19.40 15.16 10.42
CA PHE A 287 -20.68 15.18 9.71
C PHE A 287 -21.90 15.39 10.61
N ARG A 288 -22.93 15.99 10.02
CA ARG A 288 -24.32 15.91 10.44
C ARG A 288 -25.04 14.83 9.64
N LEU A 289 -25.67 13.89 10.35
CA LEU A 289 -26.44 12.81 9.72
C LEU A 289 -27.85 13.28 9.37
N LEU A 290 -28.27 13.00 8.15
CA LEU A 290 -29.61 13.25 7.64
C LEU A 290 -30.21 11.94 7.07
N HIS A 291 -31.54 11.86 7.01
CA HIS A 291 -32.24 10.86 6.21
C HIS A 291 -33.23 11.51 5.26
N CYS A 292 -33.65 10.79 4.23
CA CYS A 292 -34.78 11.20 3.39
C CYS A 292 -36.10 11.12 4.19
N SER A 293 -36.93 12.16 4.13
CA SER A 293 -38.23 12.28 4.83
C SER A 293 -39.22 11.15 4.57
N GLN A 294 -39.05 10.43 3.45
CA GLN A 294 -39.79 9.22 3.09
C GLN A 294 -39.23 7.92 3.73
N TYR A 295 -38.47 8.02 4.81
CA TYR A 295 -38.02 6.86 5.60
C TYR A 295 -39.24 6.14 6.22
N PRO A 296 -39.29 4.79 6.25
CA PRO A 296 -38.23 3.83 5.88
C PRO A 296 -38.19 3.45 4.40
N ASN A 297 -39.17 3.87 3.59
CA ASN A 297 -39.37 3.36 2.23
C ASN A 297 -38.26 3.77 1.24
N CYS A 298 -37.65 4.94 1.42
CA CYS A 298 -36.56 5.38 0.54
C CYS A 298 -35.20 4.72 0.88
N GLY A 299 -34.94 4.50 2.18
CA GLY A 299 -33.67 3.92 2.67
C GLY A 299 -32.40 4.73 2.35
N MET A 300 -32.53 6.02 2.01
CA MET A 300 -31.41 6.90 1.67
C MET A 300 -31.10 7.89 2.80
N TYR A 301 -29.82 8.09 3.01
CA TYR A 301 -29.22 8.92 4.04
C TYR A 301 -28.32 9.96 3.38
N ALA A 302 -28.03 11.05 4.09
CA ALA A 302 -27.01 11.99 3.67
C ALA A 302 -26.12 12.34 4.86
N VAL A 303 -24.86 12.61 4.57
CA VAL A 303 -23.93 13.25 5.51
C VAL A 303 -23.63 14.64 4.99
N GLU A 304 -23.61 15.62 5.89
CA GLU A 304 -23.29 17.01 5.58
C GLU A 304 -22.12 17.47 6.44
N GLY A 305 -21.09 18.06 5.84
CA GLY A 305 -19.95 18.59 6.59
C GLY A 305 -20.38 19.65 7.60
N ALA A 306 -20.03 19.42 8.86
CA ALA A 306 -20.33 20.28 10.00
C ALA A 306 -19.52 21.59 9.98
#